data_AF-A0A1X7K4D9-F1
#
_entry.id   AF-A0A1X7K4D9-F1
#
_cell.length_a   1.000
_cell.length_b   1.000
_cell.length_c   1.000
_cell.angle_alpha   90.00
_cell.angle_beta   90.00
_cell.angle_gamma   90.00
#
_symmetry.space_group_name_H-M   'P 1'
#
loop_
_entity.id
_entity.type
_entity.pdbx_description
1 polymer ?
#
loop_
_entity_poly.entity_id
_entity_poly.type
_entity_poly.pdbx_seq_one_letter_code
_entity_poly.pdbx_strand_id
1 'polypeptide(L)'
;MLSRYDLTTKELMLLQSEMRNLEKSAGVAYLLLIGGHLGAHRFYLKRTWSAIIQLVLFILATIMYVTLCIFIDTGFDAMIILSLVGFLIPALALLIWIIVDLFLISKMVRAYNAEIEQQLLMQIKAYPIS
;
A
#
# COMPACT_ATOMS: atom_id res chain seq x y z
N MET A 1 -10.25 -10.68 22.84
CA MET A 1 -8.99 -10.84 22.08
C MET A 1 -8.07 -11.70 22.91
N LEU A 2 -7.42 -12.68 22.28
CA LEU A 2 -6.37 -13.46 22.94
C LEU A 2 -5.14 -12.56 23.14
N SER A 3 -4.45 -12.76 24.26
CA SER A 3 -3.29 -11.99 24.64
C SER A 3 -2.05 -12.89 24.72
N ARG A 4 -0.87 -12.27 24.59
CA ARG A 4 0.42 -12.98 24.76
C ARG A 4 0.58 -13.59 26.15
N TYR A 5 -0.09 -13.02 27.15
CA TYR A 5 -0.09 -13.52 28.53
C TYR A 5 -0.83 -14.84 28.69
N ASP A 6 -1.69 -15.20 27.74
CA ASP A 6 -2.42 -16.47 27.77
C ASP A 6 -1.54 -17.64 27.29
N LEU A 7 -0.34 -17.38 26.76
CA LEU A 7 0.55 -18.39 26.16
C LEU A 7 1.56 -18.99 27.16
N THR A 8 1.91 -20.26 26.94
CA THR A 8 3.09 -20.87 27.57
C THR A 8 4.39 -20.33 26.96
N THR A 9 5.53 -20.55 27.62
CA THR A 9 6.84 -20.11 27.10
C THR A 9 7.16 -20.71 25.73
N LYS A 10 6.83 -21.99 25.50
CA LYS A 10 7.02 -22.65 24.19
C LYS A 10 6.15 -21.98 23.11
N GLU A 11 4.88 -21.77 23.42
CA GLU A 11 3.90 -21.11 22.53
C GLU A 11 4.32 -19.68 22.19
N LEU A 12 4.80 -18.92 23.18
CA LEU A 12 5.28 -17.55 23.00
C LEU A 12 6.53 -17.49 22.11
N MET A 13 7.49 -18.41 22.31
CA MET A 13 8.67 -18.51 21.44
C MET A 13 8.28 -18.83 19.99
N LEU A 14 7.31 -19.73 19.78
CA LEU A 14 6.80 -20.02 18.45
C LEU A 14 6.13 -18.78 17.82
N LEU A 15 5.23 -18.12 18.55
CA LEU A 15 4.58 -16.89 18.07
C LEU A 15 5.60 -15.83 17.65
N GLN A 16 6.62 -15.60 18.48
CA GLN A 16 7.69 -14.63 18.17
C GLN A 16 8.50 -15.03 16.93
N SER A 17 8.78 -16.32 16.76
CA SER A 17 9.49 -16.83 15.59
C SER A 17 8.68 -16.62 14.30
N GLU A 18 7.38 -16.91 14.33
CA GLU A 18 6.48 -16.71 13.19
C GLU A 18 6.25 -15.23 12.88
N MET A 19 6.00 -14.43 13.91
CA MET A 19 5.84 -12.98 13.77
C MET A 19 7.06 -12.32 13.12
N ARG A 20 8.27 -12.74 13.49
CA ARG A 20 9.51 -12.23 12.89
C ARG A 20 9.58 -12.44 11.37
N ASN A 21 8.96 -13.49 10.85
CA ASN A 21 8.95 -13.79 9.41
C ASN A 21 7.80 -13.11 8.66
N LEU A 22 6.66 -12.88 9.34
CA LEU A 22 5.44 -12.37 8.71
C LEU A 22 5.22 -10.87 8.89
N GLU A 23 5.85 -10.27 9.89
CA GLU A 23 5.84 -8.83 10.16
C GLU A 23 6.18 -8.00 8.92
N LYS A 24 5.43 -6.94 8.72
CA LYS A 24 5.77 -5.88 7.76
C LYS A 24 6.48 -4.75 8.49
N SER A 25 7.58 -4.29 7.89
CA SER A 25 8.36 -3.17 8.39
C SER A 25 7.80 -1.86 7.87
N ALA A 26 7.61 -0.89 8.77
CA ALA A 26 7.24 0.47 8.39
C ALA A 26 8.33 1.13 7.52
N GLY A 27 9.60 0.88 7.83
CA GLY A 27 10.73 1.42 7.06
C GLY A 27 10.69 0.96 5.61
N VAL A 28 10.42 -0.33 5.37
CA VAL A 28 10.26 -0.86 4.00
C VAL A 28 9.05 -0.24 3.30
N ALA A 29 7.92 -0.08 3.99
CA ALA A 29 6.75 0.58 3.43
C ALA A 29 7.01 2.04 3.05
N TYR A 30 7.78 2.79 3.85
CA TYR A 30 8.21 4.16 3.53
C TYR A 30 9.22 4.20 2.38
N LEU A 31 10.16 3.26 2.30
CA LEU A 31 11.06 3.15 1.14
C LEU A 31 10.27 2.90 -0.14
N LEU A 32 9.24 2.05 -0.09
CA LEU A 32 8.36 1.79 -1.24
C LEU A 32 7.48 3.00 -1.59
N LEU A 33 7.19 3.90 -0.64
CA LEU A 33 6.50 5.17 -0.91
C LEU A 33 7.32 6.08 -1.83
N ILE A 34 8.66 5.99 -1.80
CA ILE A 34 9.55 6.73 -2.72
C ILE A 34 9.35 6.25 -4.17
N GLY A 35 8.96 4.98 -4.36
CA GLY A 35 8.45 4.46 -5.63
C GLY A 35 7.18 5.18 -6.14
N GLY A 36 6.66 6.12 -5.36
CA GLY A 36 5.77 7.16 -5.81
C GLY A 36 4.36 6.66 -6.05
N HIS A 37 3.84 7.02 -7.22
CA HIS A 37 2.46 6.84 -7.60
C HIS A 37 2.12 5.42 -8.06
N LEU A 38 3.09 4.49 -8.10
CA LEU A 38 2.88 3.09 -8.50
C LEU A 38 2.05 2.27 -7.50
N GLY A 39 1.93 2.73 -6.24
CA GLY A 39 1.18 2.01 -5.20
C GLY A 39 1.92 0.81 -4.58
N ALA A 40 3.24 0.72 -4.76
CA ALA A 40 4.06 -0.41 -4.29
C ALA A 40 3.98 -0.64 -2.77
N HIS A 41 3.94 0.44 -1.97
CA HIS A 41 3.77 0.37 -0.52
C HIS A 41 2.43 -0.27 -0.11
N ARG A 42 1.36 -0.04 -0.88
CA ARG A 42 0.04 -0.66 -0.64
C ARG A 42 0.01 -2.13 -1.05
N PHE A 43 0.69 -2.51 -2.14
CA PHE A 43 0.86 -3.92 -2.51
C PHE A 43 1.63 -4.69 -1.44
N TYR A 44 2.70 -4.11 -0.90
CA TYR A 44 3.49 -4.70 0.19
C TYR A 44 2.64 -4.97 1.45
N LEU A 45 1.76 -4.03 1.79
CA LEU A 45 0.82 -4.13 2.91
C LEU A 45 -0.47 -4.91 2.57
N LYS A 46 -0.48 -5.66 1.46
CA LYS A 46 -1.60 -6.50 0.99
C LYS A 46 -2.92 -5.75 0.78
N ARG A 47 -2.89 -4.42 0.58
CA ARG A 47 -4.05 -3.60 0.24
C ARG A 47 -4.26 -3.52 -1.27
N THR A 48 -4.44 -4.69 -1.89
CA THR A 48 -4.44 -4.90 -3.34
C THR A 48 -5.38 -3.97 -4.10
N TRP A 49 -6.63 -3.84 -3.67
CA TRP A 49 -7.63 -3.00 -4.36
C TRP A 49 -7.21 -1.54 -4.46
N SER A 50 -6.81 -0.94 -3.33
CA SER A 50 -6.35 0.45 -3.34
C SER A 50 -5.04 0.66 -4.10
N ALA A 51 -4.17 -0.35 -4.13
CA ALA A 51 -2.94 -0.32 -4.90
C ALA A 51 -3.22 -0.36 -6.42
N ILE A 52 -4.17 -1.20 -6.84
CA ILE A 52 -4.62 -1.28 -8.24
C ILE A 52 -5.25 0.05 -8.67
N ILE A 53 -6.10 0.66 -7.85
CA ILE A 53 -6.70 1.97 -8.17
C ILE A 53 -5.61 3.03 -8.36
N GLN A 54 -4.63 3.08 -7.47
CA GLN A 54 -3.52 4.02 -7.56
C GLN A 54 -2.69 3.81 -8.84
N LEU A 55 -2.40 2.54 -9.19
CA LEU A 55 -1.68 2.18 -10.41
C LEU A 55 -2.46 2.55 -11.67
N VAL A 56 -3.77 2.31 -11.72
CA VAL A 56 -4.62 2.68 -12.86
C VAL A 56 -4.66 4.20 -13.04
N LEU A 57 -4.79 4.97 -11.95
CA LEU A 57 -4.73 6.43 -12.02
C LEU A 57 -3.39 6.93 -12.53
N PHE A 58 -2.28 6.30 -12.10
CA PHE A 58 -0.95 6.65 -12.58
C PHE A 58 -0.76 6.35 -14.07
N ILE A 59 -1.21 5.18 -14.53
CA ILE A 59 -1.17 4.81 -15.95
C ILE A 59 -2.02 5.78 -16.78
N LEU A 60 -3.24 6.09 -16.33
CA LEU A 60 -4.13 7.05 -16.99
C LEU A 60 -3.48 8.43 -17.11
N ALA A 61 -2.92 8.96 -16.02
CA ALA A 61 -2.22 10.23 -16.02
C ALA A 61 -1.04 10.22 -17.00
N THR A 62 -0.27 9.13 -17.01
CA THR A 62 0.88 8.96 -17.90
C THR A 62 0.45 8.93 -19.37
N ILE A 63 -0.64 8.22 -19.70
CA ILE A 63 -1.19 8.20 -21.07
C ILE A 63 -1.61 9.60 -21.50
N MET A 64 -2.36 10.32 -20.66
CA MET A 64 -2.80 11.70 -20.97
C MET A 64 -1.61 12.65 -21.14
N TYR A 65 -0.56 12.52 -20.33
CA TYR A 65 0.67 13.29 -20.46
C TYR A 65 1.40 13.00 -21.78
N VAL A 66 1.55 11.72 -22.14
CA VAL A 66 2.19 11.32 -23.41
C VAL A 66 1.37 11.82 -24.60
N THR A 67 0.04 11.72 -24.56
CA THR A 67 -0.83 12.29 -25.60
C THR A 67 -0.62 13.80 -25.69
N LEU A 68 -0.57 14.54 -24.58
CA LEU A 68 -0.27 15.97 -24.59
C LEU A 68 1.06 16.27 -25.29
N CYS A 69 2.14 15.54 -24.97
CA CYS A 69 3.45 15.72 -25.60
C CYS A 69 3.44 15.50 -27.11
N ILE A 70 2.66 14.54 -27.60
CA ILE A 70 2.57 14.23 -29.04
C ILE A 70 1.84 15.33 -29.80
N PHE A 71 0.79 15.89 -29.20
CA PHE A 71 -0.12 16.80 -29.90
C PHE A 71 0.20 18.30 -29.70
N ILE A 72 1.12 18.66 -28.81
CA ILE A 72 1.36 20.05 -28.40
C ILE A 72 1.65 21.01 -29.57
N ASP A 73 2.37 20.56 -30.60
CA ASP A 73 2.75 21.39 -31.77
C ASP A 73 1.94 21.09 -33.03
N THR A 74 0.85 20.31 -32.91
CA THR A 74 0.08 19.84 -34.07
C THR A 74 -1.09 20.74 -34.46
N GLY A 75 -1.41 21.76 -33.65
CA GLY A 75 -2.56 22.66 -33.86
C GLY A 75 -3.93 22.03 -33.54
N PHE A 76 -3.97 20.83 -32.93
CA PHE A 76 -5.21 20.19 -32.49
C PHE A 76 -5.62 20.65 -31.09
N ASP A 77 -6.13 21.88 -30.98
CA ASP A 77 -6.44 22.55 -29.71
C ASP A 77 -7.35 21.73 -28.77
N ALA A 78 -8.39 21.07 -29.31
CA ALA A 78 -9.31 20.27 -28.52
C ALA A 78 -8.63 19.06 -27.84
N MET A 79 -7.69 18.40 -28.53
CA MET A 79 -6.94 17.27 -27.97
C MET A 79 -5.95 17.71 -26.90
N ILE A 80 -5.33 18.88 -27.08
CA ILE A 80 -4.44 19.50 -26.09
C ILE A 80 -5.21 19.78 -24.80
N ILE A 81 -6.37 20.45 -24.90
CA ILE A 81 -7.21 20.78 -23.74
C ILE A 81 -7.67 19.51 -23.01
N LEU A 82 -8.18 18.52 -23.76
CA LEU A 82 -8.63 17.24 -23.19
C LEU A 82 -7.49 16.53 -22.43
N SER A 83 -6.31 16.44 -23.06
CA SER A 83 -5.15 15.77 -22.47
C SER A 83 -4.63 16.51 -21.24
N LEU A 84 -4.64 17.84 -21.26
CA LEU A 84 -4.24 18.67 -20.12
C LEU A 84 -5.17 18.46 -18.92
N VAL A 85 -6.48 18.56 -19.12
CA VAL A 85 -7.46 18.33 -18.05
C VAL A 85 -7.41 16.88 -17.55
N GLY A 86 -7.33 15.92 -18.49
CA GLY A 86 -7.21 14.49 -18.21
C GLY A 86 -5.92 14.12 -17.48
N PHE A 87 -4.85 14.90 -17.61
CA PHE A 87 -3.62 14.75 -16.85
C PHE A 87 -3.69 15.40 -15.47
N LEU A 88 -4.15 16.65 -15.39
CA LEU A 88 -4.10 17.45 -14.16
C LEU A 88 -4.98 16.87 -13.04
N ILE A 89 -6.17 16.37 -13.38
CA ILE A 89 -7.10 15.84 -12.37
C ILE A 89 -6.51 14.59 -11.67
N PRO A 90 -6.10 13.52 -12.40
CA PRO A 90 -5.48 12.36 -11.75
C PRO A 90 -4.13 12.69 -11.11
N ALA A 91 -3.33 13.58 -11.70
CA ALA A 91 -2.05 13.99 -11.13
C ALA A 91 -2.23 14.67 -9.75
N LEU A 92 -3.21 15.57 -9.63
CA LEU A 92 -3.53 16.20 -8.34
C LEU A 92 -4.08 15.18 -7.34
N ALA A 93 -4.96 14.28 -7.78
CA ALA A 93 -5.48 13.21 -6.93
C ALA A 93 -4.36 12.32 -6.38
N LEU A 94 -3.41 11.93 -7.24
CA LEU A 94 -2.24 11.12 -6.89
C LEU A 94 -1.28 11.87 -5.94
N LEU A 95 -1.08 13.16 -6.15
CA LEU A 95 -0.27 14.01 -5.27
C LEU A 95 -0.87 14.10 -3.86
N ILE A 96 -2.18 14.33 -3.76
CA ILE A 96 -2.88 14.34 -2.47
C ILE A 96 -2.80 12.95 -1.81
N TRP A 97 -3.00 11.90 -2.61
CA TRP A 97 -2.98 10.52 -2.13
C TRP A 97 -1.64 10.16 -1.49
N ILE A 98 -0.50 10.52 -2.10
CA ILE A 98 0.82 10.17 -1.55
C ILE A 98 1.09 10.88 -0.22
N ILE A 99 0.62 12.12 -0.07
CA ILE A 99 0.73 12.89 1.17
C ILE A 99 -0.12 12.22 2.27
N VAL A 100 -1.36 11.83 1.94
CA VAL A 100 -2.22 11.10 2.87
C VAL A 100 -1.57 9.77 3.26
N ASP A 101 -0.93 9.08 2.33
CA ASP A 101 -0.26 7.81 2.59
C ASP A 101 0.96 7.92 3.49
N LEU A 102 1.67 9.05 3.47
CA LEU A 102 2.76 9.32 4.41
C LEU A 102 2.30 9.16 5.87
N PHE A 103 1.08 9.61 6.17
CA PHE A 103 0.49 9.47 7.51
C PHE A 103 -0.19 8.10 7.71
N LEU A 104 -0.80 7.54 6.66
CA LEU A 104 -1.52 6.27 6.78
C LEU A 104 -0.60 5.05 6.88
N ILE A 105 0.60 5.04 6.29
CA ILE A 105 1.49 3.87 6.28
C ILE A 105 1.72 3.33 7.68
N SER A 106 2.05 4.21 8.63
CA SER A 106 2.26 3.84 10.03
C SER A 106 1.03 3.12 10.63
N LYS A 107 -0.18 3.59 10.32
CA LYS A 107 -1.42 2.95 10.77
C LYS A 107 -1.64 1.61 10.06
N MET A 108 -1.39 1.53 8.76
CA MET A 108 -1.59 0.32 7.96
C MET A 108 -0.67 -0.82 8.38
N VAL A 109 0.60 -0.51 8.64
CA VAL A 109 1.60 -1.48 9.11
C VAL A 109 1.16 -2.07 10.45
N ARG A 110 0.78 -1.21 11.42
CA ARG A 110 0.31 -1.67 12.73
C ARG A 110 -0.95 -2.52 12.63
N ALA A 111 -1.91 -2.11 11.80
CA ALA A 111 -3.14 -2.87 11.59
C ALA A 111 -2.85 -4.25 11.00
N TYR A 112 -1.99 -4.33 9.97
CA TYR A 112 -1.61 -5.60 9.35
C TYR A 112 -0.89 -6.53 10.34
N ASN A 113 0.12 -6.03 11.06
CA ASN A 113 0.88 -6.85 12.00
C ASN A 113 0.00 -7.32 13.18
N ALA A 114 -0.93 -6.48 13.66
CA ALA A 114 -1.88 -6.85 14.71
C ALA A 114 -2.87 -7.93 14.25
N GLU A 115 -3.34 -7.86 13.01
CA GLU A 115 -4.23 -8.88 12.43
C GLU A 115 -3.53 -10.25 12.33
N ILE A 116 -2.30 -10.27 11.79
CA ILE A 116 -1.49 -11.50 11.70
C ILE A 116 -1.20 -12.07 13.09
N GLU A 117 -0.84 -11.21 14.06
CA GLU A 117 -0.60 -11.65 15.43
C GLU A 117 -1.83 -12.33 16.04
N GLN A 118 -3.02 -11.74 15.87
CA GLN A 118 -4.27 -12.34 16.36
C GLN A 118 -4.58 -13.68 15.67
N GLN A 119 -4.32 -13.79 14.35
CA GLN A 119 -4.50 -15.05 13.63
C GLN A 119 -3.57 -16.14 14.17
N LEU A 120 -2.29 -15.84 14.40
CA LEU A 120 -1.33 -16.78 14.97
C LEU A 120 -1.70 -17.18 16.40
N LEU A 121 -2.14 -16.23 17.24
CA LEU A 121 -2.64 -16.51 18.59
C LEU A 121 -3.82 -17.48 18.59
N MET A 122 -4.78 -17.29 17.68
CA MET A 122 -5.92 -18.19 17.52
C MET A 122 -5.47 -19.59 17.05
N GLN A 123 -4.53 -19.66 16.11
CA GLN A 123 -4.00 -20.95 15.61
C GLN A 123 -3.25 -21.72 16.70
N ILE A 124 -2.36 -21.07 17.45
CA ILE A 124 -1.59 -21.70 18.53
C ILE A 124 -2.51 -22.23 19.63
N LYS A 125 -3.56 -21.48 19.99
CA LYS A 125 -4.54 -21.93 20.99
C LYS A 125 -5.48 -23.02 20.49
N ALA A 126 -5.79 -23.04 19.19
CA ALA A 126 -6.56 -24.12 18.60
C ALA A 126 -5.76 -25.44 18.54
N TYR A 127 -4.44 -25.36 18.43
CA TYR A 127 -3.53 -26.52 18.32
C TYR A 127 -2.36 -26.40 19.32
N PRO A 128 -2.61 -26.58 20.62
CA PRO A 128 -1.59 -26.42 21.64
C PRO A 128 -0.50 -27.48 21.51
N ILE A 129 0.76 -27.04 21.62
CA ILE A 129 1.94 -27.90 21.50
C ILE A 129 2.29 -28.38 22.91
N SER A 130 2.17 -29.68 23.17
CA SER A 130 2.48 -30.31 24.46
C SER A 130 3.99 -30.32 24.79
#